data_AF-A0AAE0EK16-F1
#
_entry.id   AF-A0AAE0EK16-F1
#
_cell.length_a   1.000
_cell.length_b   1.000
_cell.length_c   1.000
_cell.angle_alpha   90.00
_cell.angle_beta   90.00
_cell.angle_gamma   90.00
#
_symmetry.space_group_name_H-M   'P 1'
#
loop_
_entity.id
_entity.type
_entity.pdbx_description
1 polymer ?
#
loop_
_entity_poly.entity_id
_entity_poly.type
_entity_poly.pdbx_seq_one_letter_code
_entity_poly.pdbx_strand_id
1 'polypeptide(L)'
;MITLLRGLKMAKDSGLWPCEVEIDTQTIVNLIESPGSPLSDIGLVIKDIELFLESSPACTVAFIPRSANMVAHSLAKLGLSVDNDCFSEEDYPPVVVLFLLGDCLSLM
;
A
#
# COMPACT_ATOMS: atom_id res chain seq x y z
N MET A 1 -2.76 5.70 4.37
CA MET A 1 -3.59 6.58 3.51
C MET A 1 -2.75 7.42 2.55
N ILE A 2 -1.93 8.38 3.01
CA ILE A 2 -0.97 9.08 2.12
C ILE A 2 0.00 8.08 1.46
N THR A 3 0.43 7.07 2.23
CA THR A 3 1.26 5.95 1.75
C THR A 3 0.60 5.15 0.63
N LEU A 4 -0.72 4.98 0.67
CA LEU A 4 -1.48 4.25 -0.36
C LEU A 4 -1.51 5.05 -1.67
N LEU A 5 -1.88 6.33 -1.60
CA LEU A 5 -1.91 7.18 -2.80
C LEU A 5 -0.52 7.31 -3.44
N ARG A 6 0.54 7.43 -2.63
CA ARG A 6 1.92 7.43 -3.13
C ARG A 6 2.33 6.09 -3.74
N GLY A 7 2.00 4.98 -3.08
CA GLY A 7 2.27 3.62 -3.57
C GLY A 7 1.58 3.35 -4.91
N LEU A 8 0.32 3.77 -5.07
CA LEU A 8 -0.42 3.67 -6.33
C LEU A 8 0.24 4.46 -7.47
N LYS A 9 0.66 5.70 -7.20
CA LYS A 9 1.38 6.53 -8.18
C LYS A 9 2.71 5.89 -8.57
N MET A 10 3.49 5.46 -7.58
CA MET A 10 4.76 4.78 -7.81
C MET A 10 4.58 3.50 -8.62
N ALA A 11 3.61 2.65 -8.29
CA ALA A 11 3.34 1.43 -9.03
C ALA A 11 3.02 1.73 -10.51
N LYS A 12 2.23 2.77 -10.76
CA LYS A 12 1.92 3.22 -12.12
C LYS A 12 3.16 3.75 -12.86
N ASP A 13 3.93 4.63 -12.22
CA ASP A 13 5.13 5.24 -12.80
C ASP A 13 6.23 4.20 -13.06
N SER A 14 6.28 3.13 -12.25
CA SER A 14 7.20 1.99 -12.39
C SER A 14 6.70 0.91 -13.35
N GLY A 15 5.55 1.09 -14.01
CA GLY A 15 4.99 0.10 -14.96
C GLY A 15 4.43 -1.17 -14.32
N LEU A 16 4.18 -1.17 -13.01
CA LEU A 16 3.59 -2.29 -12.24
C LEU A 16 2.05 -2.27 -12.30
N TRP A 17 1.48 -1.80 -13.41
CA TRP A 17 0.05 -1.64 -13.59
C TRP A 17 -0.50 -2.65 -14.60
N PRO A 18 -1.68 -3.25 -14.39
CA PRO A 18 -2.56 -3.11 -13.22
C PRO A 18 -2.03 -3.84 -11.97
N CYS A 19 -2.47 -3.43 -10.79
CA CYS A 19 -2.02 -3.99 -9.50
C CYS A 19 -3.19 -4.38 -8.58
N GLU A 20 -2.95 -5.38 -7.76
CA GLU A 20 -3.76 -5.67 -6.56
C GLU A 20 -3.11 -5.01 -5.36
N VAL A 21 -3.88 -4.23 -4.60
CA VAL A 21 -3.39 -3.53 -3.42
C VAL A 21 -3.96 -4.15 -2.15
N GLU A 22 -3.07 -4.68 -1.33
CA GLU A 22 -3.43 -5.27 -0.04
C GLU A 22 -3.31 -4.24 1.09
N ILE A 23 -4.36 -4.12 1.90
CA ILE A 23 -4.47 -3.14 2.98
C ILE A 23 -4.80 -3.86 4.29
N ASP A 24 -4.06 -3.55 5.36
CA ASP A 24 -4.25 -4.19 6.69
C ASP A 24 -5.30 -3.53 7.59
N THR A 25 -6.06 -2.60 7.02
CA THR A 25 -7.01 -1.74 7.73
C THR A 25 -8.38 -1.79 7.04
N GLN A 26 -9.30 -2.58 7.59
CA GLN A 26 -10.65 -2.77 7.03
C GLN A 26 -11.40 -1.44 6.84
N THR A 27 -11.24 -0.49 7.77
CA THR A 27 -11.88 0.83 7.66
C THR A 27 -11.48 1.57 6.38
N ILE A 28 -10.22 1.45 5.94
CA ILE A 28 -9.74 2.10 4.71
C ILE A 28 -10.33 1.41 3.49
N VAL A 29 -10.36 0.07 3.47
CA VAL A 29 -10.97 -0.70 2.38
C VAL A 29 -12.44 -0.32 2.22
N ASN A 30 -13.20 -0.30 3.32
CA ASN A 30 -14.61 0.09 3.30
C ASN A 30 -14.82 1.53 2.81
N LEU A 31 -13.93 2.45 3.16
CA LEU A 31 -14.01 3.85 2.71
C LEU A 31 -13.77 3.98 1.20
N ILE A 32 -12.92 3.13 0.61
CA ILE A 32 -12.65 3.11 -0.83
C ILE A 32 -13.80 2.44 -1.59
N GLU A 33 -14.35 1.35 -1.07
CA GLU A 33 -15.42 0.59 -1.72
C GLU A 33 -16.80 1.27 -1.61
N SER A 34 -17.04 1.98 -0.51
CA SER A 34 -18.30 2.68 -0.25
C SER A 34 -18.02 4.13 0.16
N PRO A 35 -17.71 5.00 -0.81
CA PRO A 35 -17.40 6.41 -0.56
C PRO A 35 -18.53 7.13 0.19
N GLY A 36 -18.22 7.65 1.38
CA GLY A 36 -19.06 8.63 2.05
C GLY A 36 -18.80 10.05 1.53
N SER A 37 -19.59 11.03 1.98
CA SER A 37 -19.22 12.44 1.75
C SER A 37 -17.91 12.77 2.50
N PRO A 38 -16.96 13.47 1.86
CA PRO A 38 -15.71 13.85 2.53
C PRO A 38 -16.02 14.92 3.58
N LEU A 39 -16.06 14.53 4.85
CA LEU A 39 -16.29 15.43 5.99
C LEU A 39 -14.98 15.87 6.67
N SER A 40 -13.82 15.50 6.12
CA SER A 40 -12.50 15.83 6.67
C SER A 40 -11.41 15.74 5.58
N ASP A 41 -10.20 16.21 5.89
CA ASP A 41 -9.01 16.11 5.03
C ASP A 41 -8.70 14.66 4.61
N ILE A 42 -9.04 13.70 5.47
CA ILE A 42 -8.97 12.26 5.19
C ILE A 42 -9.88 11.90 4.01
N GLY A 43 -11.08 12.48 3.95
CA GLY A 43 -12.02 12.28 2.84
C GLY A 43 -11.50 12.78 1.50
N LEU A 44 -10.70 13.85 1.47
CA LEU A 44 -10.08 14.33 0.23
C LEU A 44 -9.07 13.32 -0.33
N VAL A 45 -8.23 12.74 0.53
CA VAL A 45 -7.24 11.74 0.10
C VAL A 45 -7.93 10.44 -0.32
N ILE A 46 -9.01 10.02 0.36
CA ILE A 46 -9.85 8.89 -0.10
C ILE A 46 -10.39 9.20 -1.48
N LYS A 47 -10.90 10.42 -1.71
CA LYS A 47 -11.45 10.80 -3.01
C LYS A 47 -10.43 10.77 -4.14
N ASP A 48 -9.20 11.19 -3.88
CA ASP A 48 -8.10 11.09 -4.84
C ASP A 48 -7.76 9.63 -5.17
N ILE A 49 -7.79 8.73 -4.18
CA ILE A 49 -7.56 7.29 -4.37
C ILE A 49 -8.69 6.69 -5.22
N GLU A 50 -9.95 7.02 -4.93
CA GLU A 50 -11.10 6.58 -5.72
C GLU A 50 -10.94 6.99 -7.19
N LEU A 51 -10.71 8.28 -7.45
CA LEU A 51 -10.55 8.79 -8.82
C LEU A 51 -9.39 8.10 -9.56
N PHE A 52 -8.32 7.79 -8.83
CA PHE A 52 -7.18 7.07 -9.40
C PHE A 52 -7.54 5.63 -9.78
N LEU A 53 -8.28 4.91 -8.93
CA LEU A 53 -8.72 3.53 -9.16
C LEU A 53 -9.84 3.43 -10.20
N GLU A 54 -10.80 4.37 -10.20
CA GLU A 54 -11.88 4.46 -11.20
C GLU A 54 -11.31 4.60 -12.61
N SER A 55 -10.19 5.31 -12.77
CA SER A 55 -9.47 5.43 -14.05
C SER A 55 -8.83 4.13 -14.53
N SER A 56 -8.93 3.04 -13.77
CA SER A 56 -8.22 1.78 -14.00
C SER A 56 -8.95 0.59 -13.37
N PRO A 57 -10.03 0.11 -14.00
CA PRO A 57 -10.90 -0.93 -13.46
C PRO A 57 -10.24 -2.31 -13.27
N ALA A 58 -9.01 -2.49 -13.77
CA ALA A 58 -8.23 -3.71 -13.57
C ALA A 58 -7.46 -3.72 -12.23
N CYS A 59 -7.43 -2.61 -11.49
CA CYS A 59 -6.82 -2.56 -10.17
C CYS A 59 -7.84 -2.88 -9.09
N THR A 60 -7.44 -3.72 -8.14
CA THR A 60 -8.28 -4.15 -7.02
C THR A 60 -7.67 -3.71 -5.70
N VAL A 61 -8.51 -3.58 -4.68
CA VAL A 61 -8.11 -3.33 -3.30
C VAL A 61 -8.67 -4.45 -2.45
N ALA A 62 -7.83 -5.10 -1.65
CA ALA A 62 -8.21 -6.21 -0.80
C ALA A 62 -7.79 -5.95 0.65
N PHE A 63 -8.64 -6.35 1.60
CA PHE A 63 -8.25 -6.40 3.00
C PHE A 63 -7.42 -7.66 3.28
N ILE A 64 -6.30 -7.49 3.98
CA ILE A 64 -5.53 -8.61 4.55
C ILE A 64 -5.36 -8.42 6.06
N PRO A 65 -5.26 -9.49 6.86
CA PRO A 65 -4.93 -9.34 8.27
C PRO A 65 -3.54 -8.72 8.43
N ARG A 66 -3.33 -7.91 9.47
CA ARG A 66 -2.03 -7.28 9.75
C ARG A 66 -0.86 -8.27 9.85
N SER A 67 -1.13 -9.49 10.31
CA SER A 67 -0.14 -10.57 10.35
C SER A 67 0.36 -11.00 8.97
N ALA A 68 -0.43 -10.78 7.91
CA ALA A 68 -0.04 -11.02 6.52
C ALA A 68 0.61 -9.77 5.88
N ASN A 69 0.49 -8.59 6.49
CA ASN A 69 1.10 -7.35 5.98
C ASN A 69 2.40 -6.95 6.72
N MET A 70 3.12 -7.95 7.23
CA MET A 70 4.29 -7.70 8.09
C MET A 70 5.47 -7.11 7.34
N VAL A 71 5.60 -7.39 6.03
CA VAL A 71 6.57 -6.75 5.14
C VAL A 71 6.37 -5.24 5.11
N ALA A 72 5.18 -4.78 4.69
CA ALA A 72 4.92 -3.35 4.55
C ALA A 72 4.94 -2.64 5.91
N HIS A 73 4.47 -3.30 6.98
CA HIS A 73 4.54 -2.76 8.32
C HIS A 73 6.00 -2.55 8.78
N SER A 74 6.87 -3.53 8.54
CA SER A 74 8.28 -3.45 8.93
C SER A 74 9.04 -2.39 8.12
N LEU A 75 8.75 -2.26 6.83
CA LEU A 75 9.28 -1.19 5.99
C LEU A 75 8.83 0.18 6.45
N ALA A 76 7.55 0.36 6.77
CA ALA A 76 7.04 1.62 7.31
C ALA A 76 7.72 1.97 8.64
N LYS A 77 7.93 0.98 9.53
CA LYS A 77 8.64 1.17 10.79
C LYS A 77 10.12 1.52 10.60
N LEU A 78 10.78 0.88 9.63
CA LEU A 78 12.16 1.23 9.25
C LEU A 78 12.23 2.68 8.75
N GLY A 79 11.32 3.09 7.88
CA GLY A 79 11.27 4.47 7.37
C GLY A 79 11.14 5.53 8.47
N LEU A 80 10.45 5.23 9.58
CA LEU A 80 10.37 6.13 10.74
C LEU A 80 11.70 6.30 11.49
N SER A 81 12.65 5.38 11.29
CA SER A 81 13.98 5.43 11.92
C SER A 81 15.05 6.06 11.04
N VAL A 82 14.72 6.46 9.80
CA VAL A 82 15.64 7.10 8.88
C VAL A 82 15.39 8.62 8.91
N ASP A 83 16.42 9.40 9.23
CA ASP A 83 16.33 10.86 9.34
C ASP A 83 16.29 11.59 7.98
N ASN A 84 16.60 10.90 6.88
CA ASN A 84 16.65 11.46 5.52
C ASN A 84 15.83 10.61 4.53
N ASP A 85 15.35 11.25 3.46
CA ASP A 85 14.73 10.54 2.34
C ASP A 85 15.77 9.59 1.70
N CYS A 86 15.47 8.29 1.73
CA CYS A 86 16.31 7.24 1.15
C CYS A 86 15.53 6.48 0.08
N PHE A 87 16.13 6.34 -1.10
CA PHE A 87 15.61 5.51 -2.20
C PHE A 87 16.60 4.36 -2.43
N SER A 88 16.13 3.12 -2.34
CA SER A 88 16.95 1.93 -2.55
C SER A 88 16.41 1.20 -3.77
N GLU A 89 17.15 1.27 -4.88
CA GLU A 89 16.70 0.79 -6.19
C GLU A 89 17.30 -0.59 -6.54
N GLU A 90 18.47 -0.93 -6.01
CA GLU A 90 19.17 -2.21 -6.26
C GLU A 90 19.21 -3.15 -5.03
N ASP A 91 19.24 -2.62 -3.81
CA ASP A 91 19.32 -3.40 -2.57
C ASP A 91 18.05 -3.28 -1.73
N TYR A 92 17.63 -4.38 -1.08
CA TYR A 92 16.51 -4.40 -0.14
C TYR A 92 17.01 -4.43 1.32
N PRO A 93 16.39 -3.70 2.25
CA PRO A 93 16.87 -3.67 3.62
C PRO A 93 16.74 -5.06 4.27
N PRO A 94 17.73 -5.54 5.06
CA PRO A 94 17.71 -6.89 5.62
C PRO A 94 16.45 -7.24 6.42
N VAL A 95 15.76 -6.23 6.96
CA VAL A 95 14.48 -6.38 7.67
C VAL A 95 13.38 -7.02 6.81
N VAL A 96 13.42 -6.86 5.49
CA VAL A 96 12.40 -7.45 4.60
C VAL A 96 12.65 -8.94 4.32
N VAL A 97 13.90 -9.41 4.37
CA VAL A 97 14.28 -10.79 4.03
C VAL A 97 13.47 -11.81 4.84
N LEU A 98 13.33 -11.57 6.14
CA LEU A 98 12.65 -12.47 7.08
C LEU A 98 11.16 -12.65 6.76
N PHE A 99 10.52 -11.61 6.24
CA PHE A 99 9.09 -11.65 5.91
C PHE A 99 8.86 -12.13 4.47
N LEU A 100 9.72 -11.73 3.52
CA LEU A 100 9.69 -12.25 2.15
C LEU A 100 9.84 -13.78 2.11
N LEU A 101 10.69 -14.36 2.97
CA LEU A 101 10.80 -15.81 3.09
C LEU A 101 9.51 -16.47 3.59
N GLY A 102 8.76 -15.81 4.48
CA GLY A 102 7.46 -16.29 4.96
C GLY A 102 6.39 -16.26 3.86
N ASP A 103 6.38 -15.23 3.03
CA ASP A 103 5.45 -15.08 1.91
C ASP A 103 5.78 -16.06 0.77
N CYS A 104 7.07 -16.32 0.48
CA CYS A 104 7.46 -17.35 -0.49
C CYS A 104 7.11 -18.78 -0.04
N LEU A 105 7.18 -19.06 1.26
CA LEU A 105 6.84 -20.39 1.81
C LEU A 105 5.34 -20.66 1.81
N SER A 106 4.49 -19.63 1.77
CA SER A 106 3.03 -19.80 1.63
C SER A 106 2.58 -19.98 0.18
N LEU A 107 3.52 -19.89 -0.78
CA LEU A 107 3.32 -20.14 -2.21
C LEU A 107 3.87 -21.52 -2.69
N MET A 108 4.47 -22.32 -1.80
CA MET A 108 4.84 -23.74 -2.04
C MET A 108 3.86 -24.69 -1.35
#